data_AF-A0A2G1W908-F1
#
_entry.id   AF-A0A2G1W908-F1
#
_cell.length_a   1.000
_cell.length_b   1.000
_cell.length_c   1.000
_cell.angle_alpha   90.00
_cell.angle_beta   90.00
_cell.angle_gamma   90.00
#
_symmetry.space_group_name_H-M   'P 1'
#
loop_
_entity.id
_entity.type
_entity.pdbx_description
1 polymer ?
#
loop_
_entity_poly.entity_id
_entity_poly.type
_entity_poly.pdbx_seq_one_letter_code
_entity_poly.pdbx_strand_id
1 'polypeptide(L)'
;MLFGIRCPACGMTTSWSWLTRGDLVASAQASFAGMLLGLFVLALVVVAVRVAWFGRSSSGKANWWMGFGVVFIGVLSAAEWLVRLQFD
;
A
#
# COMPACT_ATOMS: atom_id res chain seq x y z
N MET A 1 1.09 -17.59 8.55
CA MET A 1 1.44 -17.13 9.91
C MET A 1 2.95 -17.23 10.05
N LEU A 2 3.57 -16.34 10.81
CA LEU A 2 5.01 -16.34 11.11
C LEU A 2 5.15 -16.30 12.63
N PHE A 3 5.89 -17.23 13.24
CA PHE A 3 6.07 -17.32 14.70
C PHE A 3 4.77 -17.40 15.53
N GLY A 4 3.69 -17.99 14.97
CA GLY A 4 2.38 -18.02 15.62
C GLY A 4 1.57 -16.72 15.50
N ILE A 5 2.15 -15.67 14.91
CA ILE A 5 1.53 -14.36 14.71
C ILE A 5 1.13 -14.22 13.24
N ARG A 6 0.13 -13.37 12.96
CA ARG A 6 -0.18 -12.97 11.57
C ARG A 6 1.06 -12.33 10.94
N CYS A 7 1.39 -12.76 9.73
CA CYS A 7 2.52 -12.22 8.97
C CYS A 7 2.31 -10.73 8.62
N PRO A 8 3.37 -9.95 8.32
CA PRO A 8 3.25 -8.52 8.03
C PRO A 8 2.32 -8.20 6.84
N ALA A 9 2.19 -9.14 5.90
CA ALA A 9 1.30 -9.03 4.74
C ALA A 9 -0.10 -9.64 4.96
N CYS A 10 -0.32 -10.28 6.11
CA CYS A 10 -1.58 -10.98 6.38
C CYS A 10 -2.70 -9.96 6.58
N GLY A 11 -3.65 -9.93 5.64
CA GLY A 11 -4.76 -8.97 5.62
C GLY A 11 -4.68 -7.94 4.49
N MET A 12 -3.57 -7.83 3.76
CA MET A 12 -3.44 -6.89 2.63
C MET A 12 -4.44 -7.18 1.50
N THR A 13 -4.64 -8.45 1.13
CA THR A 13 -5.59 -8.84 0.08
C THR A 13 -7.04 -8.60 0.49
N THR A 14 -7.36 -8.79 1.77
CA THR A 14 -8.67 -8.45 2.33
C THR A 14 -8.87 -6.93 2.37
N SER A 15 -7.85 -6.18 2.76
CA SER A 15 -7.86 -4.71 2.71
C SER A 15 -8.08 -4.21 1.28
N TRP A 16 -7.41 -4.82 0.29
CA TRP A 16 -7.61 -4.53 -1.12
C TRP A 16 -9.03 -4.85 -1.60
N SER A 17 -9.63 -5.98 -1.19
CA SER A 17 -10.99 -6.32 -1.61
C SER A 17 -12.05 -5.37 -1.04
N TRP A 18 -11.84 -4.83 0.16
CA TRP A 18 -12.69 -3.76 0.70
C TRP A 18 -12.48 -2.44 -0.05
N LEU A 19 -11.22 -2.10 -0.36
CA LEU A 19 -10.89 -0.89 -1.10
C LEU A 19 -11.53 -0.88 -2.51
N THR A 20 -11.50 -1.99 -3.23
CA THR A 20 -12.15 -2.11 -4.55
C THR A 20 -13.67 -2.05 -4.49
N ARG A 21 -14.27 -2.32 -3.33
CA ARG A 21 -15.71 -2.13 -3.05
C ARG A 21 -16.04 -0.71 -2.60
N GLY A 22 -15.05 0.16 -2.43
CA GLY A 22 -15.21 1.53 -1.93
C GLY A 22 -15.34 1.64 -0.40
N ASP A 23 -15.16 0.54 0.33
CA ASP A 23 -15.26 0.53 1.80
C ASP A 23 -13.89 0.79 2.44
N LEU A 24 -13.56 2.06 2.60
CA LEU A 24 -12.29 2.51 3.16
C LEU A 24 -12.14 2.14 4.64
N VAL A 25 -13.25 2.11 5.39
CA VAL A 25 -13.23 1.81 6.82
C VAL A 25 -12.93 0.34 7.04
N ALA A 26 -13.64 -0.56 6.36
CA ALA A 26 -13.37 -1.99 6.43
C ALA A 26 -11.98 -2.33 5.88
N SER A 27 -11.50 -1.59 4.87
CA SER A 27 -10.15 -1.73 4.32
C SER A 27 -9.06 -1.40 5.34
N ALA A 28 -9.19 -0.26 6.04
CA ALA A 28 -8.26 0.16 7.09
C ALA A 28 -8.24 -0.80 8.29
N GLN A 29 -9.41 -1.31 8.69
CA GLN A 29 -9.52 -2.29 9.77
C GLN A 29 -8.84 -3.62 9.45
N ALA A 30 -8.89 -4.05 8.17
CA ALA A 30 -8.22 -5.27 7.74
C ALA A 30 -6.68 -5.11 7.73
N SER A 31 -6.18 -4.00 7.20
CA SER A 31 -4.76 -3.60 7.26
C SER A 31 -4.62 -2.14 6.83
N PHE A 32 -4.08 -1.30 7.72
CA PHE A 32 -3.87 0.12 7.41
C PHE A 32 -2.79 0.31 6.34
N ALA A 33 -1.66 -0.41 6.45
CA ALA A 33 -0.64 -0.41 5.42
C ALA A 33 -1.16 -0.93 4.07
N GLY A 34 -2.03 -1.95 4.09
CA GLY A 34 -2.70 -2.47 2.89
C GLY A 34 -3.60 -1.43 2.21
N MET A 35 -4.35 -0.64 2.98
CA MET A 35 -5.19 0.43 2.45
C MET A 35 -4.35 1.52 1.78
N LEU A 36 -3.29 1.98 2.46
CA LEU A 36 -2.36 2.98 1.92
C LEU A 36 -1.69 2.50 0.64
N LEU A 37 -1.24 1.25 0.60
CA LEU A 37 -0.71 0.63 -0.60
C LEU A 37 -1.74 0.64 -1.74
N GLY A 38 -3.00 0.32 -1.41
CA GLY A 38 -4.08 0.31 -2.39
C GLY A 38 -4.34 1.69 -3.02
N LEU A 39 -4.40 2.74 -2.18
CA LEU A 39 -4.53 4.13 -2.65
C LEU A 39 -3.31 4.57 -3.47
N PHE A 40 -2.12 4.14 -3.07
CA PHE A 40 -0.89 4.43 -3.81
C PHE A 40 -0.90 3.78 -5.20
N VAL A 41 -1.36 2.53 -5.32
CA VAL A 41 -1.55 1.86 -6.62
C VAL A 41 -2.55 2.62 -7.49
N LEU A 42 -3.67 3.11 -6.94
CA LEU A 42 -4.61 3.94 -7.70
C LEU A 42 -3.94 5.21 -8.25
N ALA A 43 -3.12 5.89 -7.44
CA ALA A 43 -2.36 7.05 -7.90
C ALA A 43 -1.37 6.68 -9.02
N LEU A 44 -0.67 5.55 -8.90
CA LEU A 44 0.23 5.06 -9.95
C LEU A 44 -0.52 4.74 -11.25
N VAL A 45 -1.71 4.14 -11.17
CA VAL A 45 -2.54 3.86 -12.34
C VAL A 45 -2.92 5.16 -13.04
N VAL A 46 -3.33 6.20 -12.30
CA VAL A 46 -3.64 7.51 -12.88
C VAL A 46 -2.42 8.11 -13.59
N VAL A 47 -1.23 8.02 -12.98
CA VAL A 47 0.02 8.49 -13.61
C VAL A 47 0.33 7.68 -14.86
N ALA A 48 0.26 6.35 -14.80
CA ALA A 48 0.53 5.46 -15.92
C ALA A 48 -0.41 5.74 -17.11
N VAL A 49 -1.70 5.93 -16.83
CA VAL A 49 -2.71 6.29 -17.82
C VAL A 49 -2.39 7.65 -18.46
N ARG A 50 -1.97 8.66 -17.67
CA ARG A 50 -1.54 9.95 -18.25
C ARG A 50 -0.28 9.83 -19.10
N VAL A 51 0.71 9.06 -18.66
CA VAL A 51 1.94 8.82 -19.43
C VAL A 51 1.60 8.14 -20.76
N ALA A 52 0.71 7.13 -20.73
CA ALA A 52 0.26 6.43 -21.92
C ALA A 52 -0.52 7.35 -22.88
N TRP A 53 -1.39 8.23 -22.38
CA TRP A 53 -2.18 9.13 -23.24
C TRP A 53 -1.38 10.29 -23.82
N PHE A 54 -0.50 10.91 -23.05
CA PHE A 54 0.25 12.09 -23.49
C PHE A 54 1.61 11.75 -24.10
N GLY A 55 2.07 10.49 -23.99
CA GLY A 55 3.37 10.05 -24.51
C GLY A 55 4.58 10.69 -23.82
N ARG A 56 4.37 11.35 -22.66
CA ARG A 56 5.44 12.03 -21.91
C ARG A 56 5.87 11.18 -20.74
N SER A 57 7.16 10.87 -20.66
CA SER A 57 7.73 10.17 -19.51
C SER A 57 7.55 10.99 -18.24
N SER A 58 7.35 10.30 -17.11
CA SER A 58 7.26 10.93 -15.80
C SER A 58 8.59 11.60 -15.44
N SER A 59 8.55 12.79 -14.82
CA SER A 59 9.78 13.50 -14.44
C SER A 59 10.62 12.67 -13.46
N GLY A 60 11.95 12.79 -13.50
CA GLY A 60 12.84 12.07 -12.58
C GLY A 60 12.49 12.30 -11.10
N LYS A 61 12.05 13.52 -10.75
CA LYS A 61 11.54 13.86 -9.42
C LYS A 61 10.28 13.06 -9.06
N ALA A 62 9.32 12.93 -9.99
CA ALA A 62 8.13 12.12 -9.78
C ALA A 62 8.48 10.63 -9.62
N ASN A 63 9.41 10.11 -10.42
CA ASN A 63 9.86 8.72 -10.29
C ASN A 63 10.53 8.43 -8.94
N TRP A 64 11.35 9.37 -8.44
CA TRP A 64 11.94 9.29 -7.11
C TRP A 64 10.87 9.29 -6.00
N TRP A 65 9.87 10.17 -6.09
CA TRP A 65 8.75 10.20 -5.14
C TRP A 65 7.91 8.90 -5.17
N MET A 66 7.70 8.31 -6.35
CA MET A 66 7.04 7.01 -6.47
C MET A 66 7.85 5.91 -5.77
N GLY A 67 9.16 5.85 -6.01
CA GLY A 67 10.04 4.90 -5.33
C GLY A 67 10.06 5.09 -3.81
N PHE A 68 10.16 6.34 -3.35
CA PHE A 68 10.07 6.68 -1.93
C PHE A 68 8.75 6.22 -1.31
N GLY A 69 7.62 6.41 -2.02
CA GLY A 69 6.30 5.96 -1.57
C GLY A 69 6.23 4.45 -1.33
N VAL A 70 6.79 3.64 -2.25
CA VAL A 70 6.85 2.18 -2.09
C VAL A 70 7.65 1.79 -0.85
N VAL A 71 8.85 2.37 -0.68
CA VAL A 71 9.72 2.07 0.46
C VAL A 71 9.06 2.49 1.77
N PHE A 72 8.47 3.69 1.80
CA PHE A 72 7.78 4.22 2.97
C PHE A 72 6.62 3.32 3.41
N ILE A 73 5.76 2.89 2.48
CA ILE A 73 4.65 1.97 2.77
C ILE A 73 5.16 0.60 3.24
N GLY A 74 6.25 0.10 2.64
CA GLY A 74 6.91 -1.13 3.08
C GLY A 74 7.41 -1.04 4.53
N VAL A 75 8.03 0.09 4.90
CA VAL A 75 8.46 0.37 6.27
C VAL A 75 7.27 0.45 7.23
N LEU A 76 6.17 1.12 6.83
CA LEU A 76 4.95 1.18 7.64
C LEU A 76 4.35 -0.21 7.87
N SER A 77 4.32 -1.07 6.84
CA SER A 77 3.85 -2.45 6.98
C SER A 77 4.72 -3.27 7.94
N ALA A 78 6.05 -3.09 7.89
CA ALA A 78 6.96 -3.74 8.82
C ALA A 78 6.81 -3.19 10.25
N ALA A 79 6.66 -1.87 10.41
CA ALA A 79 6.44 -1.23 11.71
C ALA A 79 5.12 -1.66 12.36
N GLU A 80 4.02 -1.71 11.59
CA GLU A 80 2.72 -2.21 12.05
C GLU A 80 2.84 -3.64 12.58
N TRP A 81 3.65 -4.47 11.93
CA TRP A 81 3.89 -5.85 12.36
C TRP A 81 4.80 -5.95 13.59
N LEU A 82 5.88 -5.16 13.65
CA LEU A 82 6.77 -5.10 14.81
C LEU A 82 6.04 -4.63 16.07
N VAL A 83 5.14 -3.66 15.93
CA VAL A 83 4.27 -3.21 17.02
C VAL A 83 3.45 -4.39 17.55
N ARG A 84 2.79 -5.15 16.67
CA ARG A 84 2.01 -6.34 17.09
C ARG A 84 2.89 -7.36 17.81
N LEU A 85 4.10 -7.61 17.31
CA LEU A 85 5.09 -8.49 17.95
C LEU A 85 5.54 -8.07 19.35
N GLN A 86 5.55 -6.77 19.65
CA GLN A 86 5.95 -6.27 20.97
C GLN A 86 4.82 -6.34 22.00
N PHE A 87 3.57 -6.40 21.55
CA PHE A 87 2.38 -6.42 22.39
C PHE A 87 1.78 -7.82 22.58
N ASP A 88 2.33 -8.84 21.92
CA ASP A 88 2.04 -10.28 22.07
C ASP A 88 3.19 -10.98 22.83
#